data_AF-A0A150J809-F1
#
_entry.id   AF-A0A150J809-F1
#
_cell.length_a   1.000
_cell.length_b   1.000
_cell.length_c   1.000
_cell.angle_alpha   90.00
_cell.angle_beta   90.00
_cell.angle_gamma   90.00
#
_symmetry.space_group_name_H-M   'P 1'
#
loop_
_entity.id
_entity.type
_entity.pdbx_description
1 polymer ?
#
loop_
_entity_poly.entity_id
_entity_poly.type
_entity_poly.pdbx_seq_one_letter_code
_entity_poly.pdbx_strand_id
1 'polypeptide(L)'
;MKAKILLIFILLLFSACTLKPHREVKIVWPNNIQYIEALCELDLVWKDSRYSGSMSLILEYPDKLLIDVFGPFGDTVFHMQKDVDKFIMTSREGSFYDEGQFEDDFGIKMSEFINDLTNRNNTAMNNKNSENAKTYKIRYNLDDEQNNICWEMKYGNMCITFLEAKFSKQ
;
A
#
# COMPACT_ATOMS: atom_id res chain seq x y z
N MET A 1 33.66 25.60 -34.71
CA MET A 1 32.67 24.52 -34.97
C MET A 1 32.83 23.33 -34.03
N LYS A 2 34.04 22.77 -33.86
CA LYS A 2 34.28 21.55 -33.04
C LYS A 2 33.83 21.66 -31.58
N ALA A 3 34.03 22.80 -30.92
CA ALA A 3 33.62 23.02 -29.52
C ALA A 3 32.09 23.09 -29.31
N LYS A 4 31.34 23.56 -30.32
CA LYS A 4 29.86 23.66 -30.23
C LYS A 4 29.20 22.28 -30.36
N ILE A 5 29.80 21.38 -31.14
CA ILE A 5 29.33 19.99 -31.31
C ILE A 5 29.56 19.18 -30.02
N LEU A 6 30.71 19.40 -29.36
CA LEU A 6 31.02 18.74 -28.09
C LEU A 6 30.02 19.10 -26.99
N LEU A 7 29.59 20.37 -26.92
CA LEU A 7 28.67 20.86 -25.90
C LEU A 7 27.24 20.29 -26.07
N ILE A 8 26.80 20.13 -27.32
CA ILE A 8 25.51 19.51 -27.65
C ILE A 8 25.53 18.01 -27.28
N PHE A 9 26.64 17.32 -27.51
CA PHE A 9 26.79 15.91 -27.14
C PHE A 9 26.74 15.71 -25.62
N ILE A 10 27.35 16.62 -24.86
CA ILE A 10 27.31 16.59 -23.38
C ILE A 10 25.88 16.82 -22.87
N LEU A 11 25.14 17.79 -23.42
CA LEU A 11 23.74 18.04 -23.07
C LEU A 11 22.81 16.85 -23.39
N LEU A 12 23.06 16.12 -24.47
CA LEU A 12 22.31 14.89 -24.81
C LEU A 12 22.63 13.70 -23.89
N LEU A 13 23.87 13.61 -23.37
CA LEU A 13 24.24 12.55 -22.44
C LEU A 13 23.62 12.76 -21.04
N PHE A 14 23.38 14.00 -20.62
CA PHE A 14 22.71 14.29 -19.35
C PHE A 14 21.19 14.11 -19.38
N SER A 15 20.57 14.08 -20.57
CA SER A 15 19.11 13.89 -20.72
C SER A 15 18.69 12.42 -20.78
N ALA A 16 19.64 11.47 -20.81
CA ALA A 16 19.35 10.03 -20.87
C ALA A 16 19.07 9.37 -19.50
N CYS A 17 19.13 10.11 -18.39
CA CYS A 17 19.01 9.54 -17.03
C CYS A 17 17.60 9.59 -16.42
N THR A 18 16.56 10.03 -17.12
CA THR A 18 15.25 10.26 -16.50
C THR A 18 14.14 9.44 -17.13
N LEU A 19 14.34 8.13 -17.31
CA LEU A 19 13.24 7.16 -17.31
C LEU A 19 13.84 5.76 -17.24
N LYS A 20 14.23 5.32 -16.03
CA LYS A 20 14.36 3.89 -15.80
C LYS A 20 12.94 3.42 -15.50
N PRO A 21 12.22 2.78 -16.45
CA PRO A 21 10.95 2.15 -16.12
C PRO A 21 11.21 1.23 -14.94
N HIS A 22 10.41 1.40 -13.88
CA HIS A 22 10.48 0.51 -12.72
C HIS A 22 10.24 -0.89 -13.28
N ARG A 23 11.28 -1.72 -13.25
CA ARG A 23 11.21 -3.08 -13.78
C ARG A 23 10.14 -3.77 -12.97
N GLU A 24 9.02 -4.14 -13.59
CA GLU A 24 7.96 -4.91 -12.94
C GLU A 24 8.60 -6.14 -12.30
N VAL A 25 8.78 -6.09 -10.98
CA VAL A 25 9.27 -7.21 -10.21
C VAL A 25 8.08 -8.15 -10.12
N LYS A 26 8.20 -9.33 -10.71
CA LYS A 26 7.18 -10.37 -10.57
C LYS A 26 7.09 -10.78 -9.10
N ILE A 27 6.00 -10.40 -8.42
CA ILE A 27 5.73 -10.76 -7.03
C ILE A 27 5.08 -12.14 -7.01
N VAL A 28 5.70 -13.09 -6.32
CA VAL A 28 5.12 -14.43 -6.11
C VAL A 28 4.45 -14.47 -4.74
N TRP A 29 3.13 -14.39 -4.73
CA TRP A 29 2.33 -14.37 -3.50
C TRP A 29 2.26 -15.76 -2.84
N PRO A 30 2.65 -15.90 -1.56
CA PRO A 30 2.53 -17.17 -0.86
C PRO A 30 1.11 -17.38 -0.33
N ASN A 31 0.74 -18.65 -0.14
CA ASN A 31 -0.59 -19.02 0.37
C ASN A 31 -0.83 -18.64 1.84
N ASN A 32 0.23 -18.50 2.64
CA ASN A 32 0.16 -18.12 4.05
C ASN A 32 1.20 -17.05 4.35
N ILE A 33 0.74 -15.81 4.38
CA ILE A 33 1.59 -14.66 4.65
C ILE A 33 1.70 -14.47 6.16
N GLN A 34 2.93 -14.51 6.68
CA GLN A 34 3.24 -14.19 8.09
C GLN A 34 3.99 -12.86 8.24
N TYR A 35 4.68 -12.46 7.17
CA TYR A 35 5.46 -11.25 7.09
C TYR A 35 5.26 -10.62 5.71
N ILE A 36 5.17 -9.29 5.66
CA ILE A 36 5.29 -8.52 4.43
C ILE A 36 6.23 -7.36 4.72
N GLU A 37 7.17 -7.12 3.84
CA GLU A 37 7.90 -5.85 3.71
C GLU A 37 7.79 -5.43 2.25
N ALA A 38 7.16 -4.29 2.00
CA ALA A 38 6.79 -3.90 0.65
C ALA A 38 6.98 -2.40 0.41
N LEU A 39 7.27 -2.11 -0.86
CA LEU A 39 7.12 -0.79 -1.45
C LEU A 39 5.85 -0.80 -2.30
N CYS A 40 4.98 0.16 -2.07
CA CYS A 40 3.64 0.23 -2.64
C CYS A 40 3.33 1.62 -3.19
N GLU A 41 2.27 1.70 -3.97
CA GLU A 41 1.54 2.94 -4.26
C GLU A 41 0.15 2.84 -3.61
N LEU A 42 -0.26 3.91 -2.92
CA LEU A 42 -1.59 4.05 -2.34
C LEU A 42 -2.44 4.93 -3.26
N ASP A 43 -3.65 4.49 -3.57
CA ASP A 43 -4.72 5.33 -4.12
C ASP A 43 -5.92 5.30 -3.18
N LEU A 44 -6.15 6.41 -2.49
CA LEU A 44 -7.24 6.59 -1.54
C LEU A 44 -8.18 7.69 -2.01
N VAL A 45 -9.45 7.35 -2.13
CA VAL A 45 -10.55 8.30 -2.21
C VAL A 45 -11.36 8.13 -0.94
N TRP A 46 -11.54 9.21 -0.19
CA TRP A 46 -12.31 9.20 1.05
C TRP A 46 -13.09 10.50 1.21
N LYS A 47 -14.42 10.40 1.25
CA LYS A 47 -15.34 11.56 1.25
C LYS A 47 -14.99 12.50 0.08
N ASP A 48 -14.62 13.74 0.36
CA ASP A 48 -14.27 14.76 -0.64
C ASP A 48 -12.75 14.85 -0.92
N SER A 49 -11.96 13.95 -0.32
CA SER A 49 -10.51 13.94 -0.41
C SER A 49 -9.98 12.81 -1.30
N ARG A 50 -8.91 13.10 -2.05
CA ARG A 50 -8.16 12.10 -2.81
C ARG A 50 -6.69 12.20 -2.45
N TYR A 51 -6.12 11.08 -2.03
CA TYR A 51 -4.71 10.92 -1.73
C TYR A 51 -4.14 9.85 -2.66
N SER A 52 -2.98 10.15 -3.24
CA SER A 52 -2.23 9.19 -4.03
C SER A 52 -0.74 9.41 -3.77
N GLY A 53 0.02 8.34 -3.62
CA GLY A 53 1.46 8.45 -3.42
C GLY A 53 2.14 7.14 -3.03
N SER A 54 3.46 7.17 -3.09
CA SER A 54 4.30 6.04 -2.70
C SER A 54 4.15 5.75 -1.22
N MET A 55 4.23 4.48 -0.87
CA MET A 55 3.96 3.97 0.46
C MET A 55 4.95 2.86 0.81
N SER A 56 5.40 2.80 2.06
CA SER A 56 6.06 1.61 2.63
C SER A 56 5.06 0.85 3.48
N LEU A 57 5.19 -0.48 3.49
CA LEU A 57 4.39 -1.35 4.32
C LEU A 57 5.28 -2.40 4.98
N ILE A 58 5.18 -2.53 6.30
CA ILE A 58 5.72 -3.67 7.04
C ILE A 58 4.58 -4.29 7.84
N LEU A 59 4.40 -5.59 7.70
CA LEU A 59 3.38 -6.35 8.42
C LEU A 59 4.03 -7.58 9.05
N GLU A 60 3.79 -7.79 10.34
CA GLU A 60 4.06 -9.04 11.04
C GLU A 60 2.75 -9.53 11.66
N TYR A 61 2.19 -10.60 11.10
CA TYR A 61 0.88 -11.10 11.51
C TYR A 61 0.93 -11.68 12.94
N PRO A 62 -0.11 -11.49 13.77
CA PRO A 62 -1.30 -10.63 13.56
C PRO A 62 -1.14 -9.21 14.10
N ASP A 63 -0.04 -8.91 14.77
CA ASP A 63 -0.02 -7.81 15.73
C ASP A 63 0.62 -6.53 15.23
N LYS A 64 1.48 -6.62 14.21
CA LYS A 64 2.27 -5.49 13.73
C LYS A 64 1.88 -5.06 12.33
N LEU A 65 1.63 -3.77 12.19
CA LEU A 65 1.45 -3.11 10.91
C LEU A 65 2.08 -1.72 10.99
N LEU A 66 2.97 -1.43 10.06
CA LEU A 66 3.58 -0.14 9.85
C LEU A 66 3.30 0.29 8.42
N ILE A 67 2.74 1.49 8.25
CA ILE A 67 2.46 2.11 6.97
C ILE A 67 2.96 3.54 7.01
N ASP A 68 3.83 3.90 6.07
CA ASP A 68 4.20 5.29 5.80
C ASP A 68 3.80 5.64 4.38
N VAL A 69 3.06 6.74 4.20
CA VAL A 69 2.73 7.30 2.89
C VAL A 69 3.55 8.57 2.71
N PHE A 70 4.23 8.66 1.57
CA PHE A 70 5.14 9.74 1.24
C PHE A 70 4.49 10.74 0.28
N GLY A 71 4.69 12.02 0.57
CA GLY A 71 4.35 13.12 -0.32
C GLY A 71 5.34 13.24 -1.49
N PRO A 72 5.06 14.14 -2.45
CA PRO A 72 5.89 14.33 -3.64
C PRO A 72 7.31 14.84 -3.33
N PHE A 73 7.56 15.33 -2.11
CA PHE A 73 8.87 15.80 -1.66
C PHE A 73 9.57 14.81 -0.71
N GLY A 74 9.01 13.61 -0.52
CA GLY A 74 9.54 12.58 0.37
C GLY A 74 9.20 12.78 1.86
N ASP A 75 8.37 13.77 2.19
CA ASP A 75 7.82 13.94 3.55
C ASP A 75 6.75 12.88 3.84
N THR A 76 6.72 12.34 5.06
CA THR A 76 5.63 11.43 5.48
C THR A 76 4.36 12.23 5.69
N VAL A 77 3.34 11.99 4.87
CA VAL A 77 2.04 12.68 4.94
C VAL A 77 0.99 11.89 5.72
N PHE A 78 1.21 10.59 5.86
CA PHE A 78 0.43 9.69 6.70
C PHE A 78 1.35 8.63 7.28
N HIS A 79 1.23 8.39 8.57
CA HIS A 79 1.96 7.36 9.30
C HIS A 79 0.96 6.56 10.12
N MET A 80 1.00 5.24 10.03
CA MET A 80 0.23 4.36 10.88
C MET A 80 1.11 3.26 11.44
N GLN A 81 1.10 3.10 12.75
CA GLN A 81 1.77 2.04 13.48
C GLN A 81 0.77 1.34 14.38
N LYS A 82 0.65 0.03 14.22
CA LYS A 82 -0.02 -0.88 15.12
C LYS A 82 1.01 -1.90 15.62
N ASP A 83 1.08 -2.09 16.92
CA ASP A 83 1.78 -3.17 17.65
C ASP A 83 0.83 -3.72 18.73
N VAL A 84 1.20 -4.78 19.45
CA VAL A 84 0.34 -5.44 20.47
C VAL A 84 -0.32 -4.43 21.43
N ASP A 85 0.45 -3.47 21.95
CA ASP A 85 0.01 -2.55 23.00
C ASP A 85 -0.18 -1.09 22.52
N LYS A 86 -0.01 -0.84 21.22
CA LYS A 86 0.16 0.51 20.70
C LYS A 86 -0.50 0.68 19.34
N PHE A 87 -1.31 1.72 19.22
CA PHE A 87 -1.78 2.25 17.95
C PHE A 87 -1.43 3.73 17.83
N ILE A 88 -0.92 4.12 16.68
CA ILE A 88 -0.70 5.51 16.28
C ILE A 88 -1.12 5.64 14.84
N MET A 89 -1.92 6.65 14.54
CA MET A 89 -2.22 7.11 13.20
C MET A 89 -2.01 8.62 13.15
N THR A 90 -1.04 9.10 12.38
CA THR A 90 -0.73 10.52 12.23
C THR A 90 -0.92 10.95 10.79
N SER A 91 -1.65 12.04 10.60
CA SER A 91 -1.84 12.70 9.31
C SER A 91 -1.68 14.22 9.48
N ARG A 92 -1.97 14.98 8.42
CA ARG A 92 -2.05 16.44 8.49
C ARG A 92 -3.18 16.95 9.40
N GLU A 93 -4.19 16.13 9.66
CA GLU A 93 -5.35 16.49 10.48
C GLU A 93 -5.08 16.30 11.98
N GLY A 94 -4.05 15.52 12.34
CA GLY A 94 -3.65 15.27 13.71
C GLY A 94 -3.11 13.86 13.93
N SER A 95 -2.92 13.52 15.20
CA SER A 95 -2.53 12.19 15.65
C SER A 95 -3.65 11.54 16.46
N PHE A 96 -3.96 10.29 16.13
CA PHE A 96 -4.94 9.45 16.78
C PHE A 96 -4.24 8.22 17.36
N TYR A 97 -4.72 7.76 18.52
CA TYR A 97 -4.06 6.70 19.30
C TYR A 97 -4.99 5.54 19.63
N ASP A 98 -6.21 5.56 19.09
CA ASP A 98 -7.23 4.52 19.26
C ASP A 98 -7.50 3.85 17.91
N GLU A 99 -7.48 2.52 17.89
CA GLU A 99 -7.84 1.71 16.71
C GLU A 99 -9.30 1.93 16.30
N GLY A 100 -10.18 2.26 17.25
CA GLY A 100 -11.58 2.59 16.97
C GLY A 100 -11.72 3.75 15.98
N GLN A 101 -10.80 4.72 16.02
CA GLN A 101 -10.80 5.82 15.06
C GLN A 101 -10.56 5.36 13.62
N PHE A 102 -9.70 4.35 13.42
CA PHE A 102 -9.50 3.77 12.09
C PHE A 102 -10.78 3.09 11.58
N GLU A 103 -11.50 2.38 12.45
CA GLU A 103 -12.79 1.78 12.09
C GLU A 103 -13.85 2.85 11.79
N ASP A 104 -13.90 3.94 12.56
CA ASP A 104 -14.84 5.04 12.32
C ASP A 104 -14.56 5.77 11.00
N ASP A 105 -13.28 5.95 10.65
CA ASP A 105 -12.87 6.66 9.44
C ASP A 105 -13.08 5.81 8.18
N PHE A 106 -12.61 4.56 8.20
CA PHE A 106 -12.58 3.69 7.02
C PHE A 106 -13.71 2.68 6.97
N GLY A 107 -14.40 2.44 8.09
CA GLY A 107 -15.41 1.39 8.21
C GLY A 107 -14.81 -0.02 8.14
N ILE A 108 -13.53 -0.18 8.46
CA ILE A 108 -12.78 -1.44 8.43
C ILE A 108 -12.13 -1.63 9.79
N LYS A 109 -12.32 -2.80 10.43
CA LYS A 109 -11.60 -3.14 11.67
C LYS A 109 -10.12 -3.35 11.38
N MET A 110 -9.25 -2.87 12.26
CA MET A 110 -7.80 -3.05 12.12
C MET A 110 -7.39 -4.52 11.92
N SER A 111 -7.98 -5.43 12.69
CA SER A 111 -7.74 -6.87 12.57
C SER A 111 -8.24 -7.45 11.23
N GLU A 112 -9.35 -6.94 10.69
CA GLU A 112 -9.83 -7.34 9.37
C GLU A 112 -8.93 -6.80 8.26
N PHE A 113 -8.43 -5.57 8.38
CA PHE A 113 -7.47 -4.99 7.45
C PHE A 113 -6.16 -5.79 7.40
N ILE A 114 -5.61 -6.19 8.55
CA ILE A 114 -4.44 -7.07 8.64
C ILE A 114 -4.72 -8.46 8.05
N ASN A 115 -5.91 -9.04 8.32
CA ASN A 115 -6.31 -10.33 7.75
C ASN A 115 -6.45 -10.27 6.21
N ASP A 116 -6.96 -9.16 5.70
CA ASP A 116 -7.11 -8.91 4.28
C ASP A 116 -5.74 -8.76 3.60
N LEU A 117 -4.82 -7.96 4.17
CA LEU A 117 -3.45 -7.81 3.68
C LEU A 117 -2.67 -9.15 3.64
N THR A 118 -2.97 -10.06 4.57
CA THR A 118 -2.33 -11.39 4.64
C THR A 118 -3.07 -12.48 3.87
N ASN A 119 -4.16 -12.12 3.18
CA ASN A 119 -4.98 -13.01 2.36
C ASN A 119 -5.50 -14.28 3.12
N ARG A 120 -5.57 -14.23 4.46
CA ARG A 120 -5.77 -15.43 5.29
C ARG A 120 -7.17 -16.04 5.20
N ASN A 121 -8.19 -15.23 4.92
CA ASN A 121 -9.58 -15.70 4.85
C ASN A 121 -10.00 -16.18 3.45
N ASN A 122 -9.11 -16.08 2.46
CA ASN A 122 -9.45 -16.29 1.06
C ASN A 122 -9.36 -17.75 0.60
N THR A 123 -8.79 -18.64 1.42
CA THR A 123 -8.93 -20.10 1.22
C THR A 123 -10.38 -20.59 1.37
N ALA A 124 -11.27 -19.77 1.95
CA ALA A 124 -12.71 -20.03 2.01
C ALA A 124 -13.50 -19.51 0.79
N MET A 125 -12.88 -18.73 -0.11
CA MET A 125 -13.57 -18.01 -1.19
C MET A 125 -13.75 -18.83 -2.49
N ASN A 126 -13.36 -20.11 -2.48
CA ASN A 126 -13.82 -21.10 -3.46
C ASN A 126 -15.22 -21.64 -3.15
N ASN A 127 -15.80 -21.31 -1.99
CA ASN A 127 -17.21 -21.55 -1.72
C ASN A 127 -17.98 -20.24 -1.83
N LYS A 128 -18.80 -20.16 -2.88
CA LYS A 128 -19.95 -19.25 -2.94
C LYS A 128 -20.66 -19.29 -1.58
N ASN A 129 -20.93 -18.12 -1.01
CA ASN A 129 -21.72 -17.86 0.21
C ASN A 129 -20.94 -17.80 1.53
N SER A 130 -19.96 -16.90 1.65
CA SER A 130 -19.79 -16.17 2.93
C SER A 130 -20.21 -14.71 2.78
N GLU A 131 -21.50 -14.51 2.51
CA GLU A 131 -22.20 -13.25 2.77
C GLU A 131 -22.28 -13.03 4.29
N ASN A 132 -21.16 -12.73 4.94
CA ASN A 132 -21.18 -12.19 6.29
C ASN A 132 -20.70 -10.74 6.24
N ALA A 133 -21.69 -9.84 6.13
CA ALA A 133 -21.82 -8.54 6.78
C ALA A 133 -20.61 -7.59 6.88
N LYS A 134 -19.59 -7.69 6.02
CA LYS A 134 -18.59 -6.64 5.91
C LYS A 134 -19.24 -5.38 5.33
N THR A 135 -18.95 -4.23 5.93
CA THR A 135 -19.35 -2.88 5.49
C THR A 135 -18.64 -2.43 4.22
N TYR A 136 -17.67 -3.23 3.75
CA TYR A 136 -16.85 -2.97 2.57
C TYR A 136 -16.71 -4.25 1.72
N LYS A 137 -16.39 -4.07 0.43
CA LYS A 137 -16.00 -5.16 -0.48
C LYS A 137 -14.50 -5.12 -0.71
N ILE A 138 -13.90 -6.29 -0.95
CA ILE A 138 -12.48 -6.41 -1.25
C ILE A 138 -12.28 -7.10 -2.59
N ARG A 139 -11.32 -6.60 -3.38
CA ARG A 139 -10.87 -7.19 -4.65
C ARG A 139 -9.37 -7.42 -4.58
N TYR A 140 -8.96 -8.61 -4.97
CA TYR A 140 -7.57 -9.05 -5.03
C TYR A 140 -7.19 -9.27 -6.50
N ASN A 141 -6.24 -8.50 -7.03
CA ASN A 141 -5.61 -8.78 -8.32
C ASN A 141 -4.12 -9.02 -8.06
N LEU A 142 -3.81 -10.22 -7.57
CA LEU A 142 -2.47 -10.65 -7.16
C LEU A 142 -1.75 -11.43 -8.29
N ASP A 143 -2.18 -11.23 -9.53
CA ASP A 143 -1.52 -11.77 -10.71
C ASP A 143 -0.32 -10.90 -11.11
N ASP A 144 0.48 -11.42 -12.05
CA ASP A 144 1.76 -10.83 -12.45
C ASP A 144 1.64 -9.38 -12.97
N GLU A 145 0.45 -8.94 -13.39
CA GLU A 145 0.26 -7.65 -14.07
C GLU A 145 -0.15 -6.50 -13.13
N GLN A 146 -0.89 -6.78 -12.05
CA GLN A 146 -1.48 -5.70 -11.25
C GLN A 146 -0.96 -5.63 -9.82
N ASN A 147 -0.70 -6.78 -9.17
CA ASN A 147 -0.29 -6.88 -7.78
C ASN A 147 -1.00 -5.88 -6.85
N ASN A 148 -2.33 -5.80 -6.89
CA ASN A 148 -3.11 -4.83 -6.12
C ASN A 148 -4.18 -5.48 -5.23
N ILE A 149 -4.49 -4.77 -4.15
CA ILE A 149 -5.62 -5.07 -3.27
C ILE A 149 -6.44 -3.80 -3.14
N CYS A 150 -7.75 -3.88 -3.39
CA CYS A 150 -8.66 -2.74 -3.33
C CYS A 150 -9.82 -3.01 -2.37
N TRP A 151 -10.06 -2.07 -1.48
CA TRP A 151 -11.18 -1.99 -0.57
C TRP A 151 -12.19 -0.94 -1.09
N GLU A 152 -13.42 -1.38 -1.34
CA GLU A 152 -14.55 -0.53 -1.69
C GLU A 152 -15.40 -0.32 -0.44
N MET A 153 -15.29 0.87 0.15
CA MET A 153 -15.96 1.28 1.37
C MET A 153 -17.20 2.12 1.04
N LYS A 154 -18.06 2.37 2.03
CA LYS A 154 -19.28 3.17 1.84
C LYS A 154 -18.99 4.60 1.34
N TYR A 155 -17.90 5.20 1.79
CA TYR A 155 -17.56 6.60 1.53
C TYR A 155 -16.29 6.78 0.69
N GLY A 156 -15.91 5.75 -0.08
CA GLY A 156 -14.75 5.83 -0.95
C GLY A 156 -14.09 4.48 -1.21
N ASN A 157 -12.87 4.52 -1.75
CA ASN A 157 -12.10 3.33 -2.09
C ASN A 157 -10.64 3.53 -1.75
N MET A 158 -9.99 2.45 -1.33
CA MET A 158 -8.57 2.39 -1.03
C MET A 158 -7.97 1.28 -1.86
N CYS A 159 -6.93 1.55 -2.64
CA CYS A 159 -6.19 0.56 -3.38
C CYS A 159 -4.71 0.65 -3.02
N ILE A 160 -4.11 -0.50 -2.72
CA ILE A 160 -2.67 -0.64 -2.52
C ILE A 160 -2.13 -1.46 -3.68
N THR A 161 -1.23 -0.86 -4.45
CA THR A 161 -0.51 -1.53 -5.55
C THR A 161 0.91 -1.84 -5.08
N PHE A 162 1.30 -3.11 -5.09
CA PHE A 162 2.60 -3.55 -4.62
C PHE A 162 3.62 -3.48 -5.76
N LEU A 163 4.64 -2.65 -5.60
CA LEU A 163 5.75 -2.51 -6.54
C LEU A 163 6.84 -3.57 -6.27
N GLU A 164 7.12 -3.79 -4.98
CA GLU A 164 8.04 -4.81 -4.50
C GLU A 164 7.48 -5.40 -3.19
N ALA A 165 7.68 -6.71 -2.96
CA ALA A 165 7.29 -7.35 -1.71
C ALA A 165 8.24 -8.48 -1.32
N LYS A 166 8.54 -8.58 -0.02
CA LYS A 166 9.25 -9.69 0.62
C LYS A 166 8.36 -10.34 1.66
N PHE A 167 8.38 -11.67 1.72
CA PHE A 167 7.51 -12.45 2.61
C PHE A 167 8.23 -13.18 3.75
N SER A 168 9.54 -12.90 3.93
CA SER A 168 10.37 -13.48 4.99
C SER A 168 11.27 -12.42 5.61
N LYS A 169 11.43 -12.45 6.92
CA LYS A 169 12.50 -11.74 7.63
C LYS A 169 13.82 -12.43 7.32
N GLN A 170 14.78 -11.71 6.76
CA GLN A 170 16.16 -12.19 6.64
C GLN A 170 16.86 -12.17 7.99
#